data_AF-A0A3N1B0Z9-F1
#
_entry.id   AF-A0A3N1B0Z9-F1
#
_cell.length_a   1.000
_cell.length_b   1.000
_cell.length_c   1.000
_cell.angle_alpha   90.00
_cell.angle_beta   90.00
_cell.angle_gamma   90.00
#
_symmetry.space_group_name_H-M   'P 1'
#
loop_
_entity.id
_entity.type
_entity.pdbx_description
1 polymer ?
#
loop_
_entity_poly.entity_id
_entity_poly.type
_entity_poly.pdbx_seq_one_letter_code
_entity_poly.pdbx_strand_id
1 'polypeptide(L)'
;MAYDDSPYRRRNASTSDPTGHRQPGDTRYGDTRYGDARYPAAEPGRRGPAGYSTSSFSTVADFSAAGAATTADSAATGNSYAAADRPTRGSNTTRAATRHSRRRRASTALDDVFDDPYHGERGRDRLGVHLVWELILLLAVGGIGYLLYRVDPGLTSAGTRDPLLVYATGLGLFALAAGVTLRAGAPNLAIGPVAVAAALHFAENGDNGVVPVLVTGVIWAVVLGAGTALLVAGLQVPGWVGSLVAACVAVVFIQQRSGPVDLQGAFDPTGQAFVVFGGFVVLALLGGSLGTIKSIRRGVGRFRPVGDPADRRGGVAALVTSGAFILSMVFAVVGGVLLAAVGNGPVSPSVGLEWTAVAIGAALLGGTSVFGRRGGVFGTVLAVLGLTLFIRYAELRDLDIALYATGAVAVVAGLAVTRLVETFGRPRSTPVDDADEAHEAHEAEQTAGESTGEPEPVYYDGQPVGWSEPARAEAGWPSDPPTGGQQSWSASLPAQPAPARDRWDTSDNWGADDSWGTDGR
;
A
#
# COMPACT_ATOMS: atom_id res chain seq x y z
N MET A 1 5.24 32.83 -54.15
CA MET A 1 4.88 31.40 -54.14
C MET A 1 4.36 31.09 -52.75
N ALA A 2 3.05 31.01 -52.62
CA ALA A 2 2.34 30.80 -51.36
C ALA A 2 1.99 29.32 -51.23
N TYR A 3 2.29 28.71 -50.09
CA TYR A 3 1.80 27.39 -49.71
C TYR A 3 0.62 27.58 -48.76
N ASP A 4 -0.53 27.10 -49.19
CA ASP A 4 -1.80 27.02 -48.49
C ASP A 4 -2.15 25.52 -48.47
N ASP A 5 -2.23 24.92 -47.28
CA ASP A 5 -2.76 23.56 -47.13
C ASP A 5 -3.30 23.37 -45.70
N SER A 6 -4.62 23.43 -45.57
CA SER A 6 -5.37 23.12 -44.36
C SER A 6 -6.23 21.86 -44.59
N PRO A 7 -6.14 20.81 -43.76
CA PRO A 7 -6.98 19.63 -43.90
C PRO A 7 -8.06 19.60 -42.81
N TYR A 8 -9.19 20.28 -43.04
CA TYR A 8 -10.45 20.00 -42.33
C TYR A 8 -11.62 19.94 -43.31
N ARG A 9 -11.78 18.77 -43.94
CA ARG A 9 -12.93 18.46 -44.78
C ARG A 9 -14.02 17.78 -43.93
N ARG A 10 -15.00 18.57 -43.51
CA ARG A 10 -16.29 18.10 -42.97
C ARG A 10 -16.98 17.19 -44.00
N ARG A 11 -17.39 16.00 -43.59
CA ARG A 11 -18.45 15.23 -44.27
C ARG A 11 -19.74 15.37 -43.45
N ASN A 12 -20.69 16.09 -44.02
CA ASN A 12 -22.10 15.94 -43.68
C ASN A 12 -22.61 14.67 -44.37
N ALA A 13 -23.19 13.75 -43.60
CA ALA A 13 -24.06 12.71 -44.12
C ALA A 13 -25.37 12.78 -43.36
N SER A 14 -26.42 12.99 -44.14
CA SER A 14 -27.81 13.19 -43.79
C SER A 14 -28.53 11.87 -43.53
N THR A 15 -29.51 11.93 -42.62
CA THR A 15 -30.82 11.27 -42.67
C THR A 15 -30.88 9.75 -42.89
N SER A 16 -31.16 9.04 -41.81
CA SER A 16 -32.24 8.05 -41.78
C SER A 16 -32.71 7.84 -40.34
N ASP A 17 -33.88 8.39 -40.05
CA ASP A 17 -34.71 8.15 -38.88
C ASP A 17 -35.27 6.72 -38.94
N PRO A 18 -35.27 5.97 -37.81
CA PRO A 18 -36.47 5.24 -37.49
C PRO A 18 -36.88 5.49 -36.03
N THR A 19 -38.02 6.15 -35.88
CA THR A 19 -38.83 6.26 -34.68
C THR A 19 -39.17 4.89 -34.12
N GLY A 20 -38.46 4.48 -33.07
CA GLY A 20 -38.84 3.39 -32.18
C GLY A 20 -39.07 3.94 -30.78
N HIS A 21 -40.33 4.24 -30.45
CA HIS A 21 -40.75 4.56 -29.09
C HIS A 21 -40.45 3.38 -28.16
N ARG A 22 -39.42 3.50 -27.32
CA ARG A 22 -39.26 2.69 -26.11
C ARG A 22 -39.83 3.46 -24.93
N GLN A 23 -40.83 2.87 -24.28
CA GLN A 23 -41.32 3.28 -22.97
C GLN A 23 -40.16 3.27 -21.95
N PRO A 24 -40.03 4.27 -21.08
CA PRO A 24 -39.18 4.17 -19.90
C PRO A 24 -39.81 3.13 -18.96
N GLY A 25 -39.11 2.00 -18.77
CA GLY A 25 -39.44 1.06 -17.72
C GLY A 25 -39.15 1.69 -16.36
N ASP A 26 -40.19 1.78 -15.54
CA ASP A 26 -40.14 2.10 -14.12
C ASP A 26 -39.17 1.14 -13.41
N THR A 27 -37.94 1.58 -13.16
CA THR A 27 -37.07 0.94 -12.17
C THR A 27 -37.55 1.36 -10.78
N ARG A 28 -38.59 0.69 -10.31
CA ARG A 28 -39.01 0.69 -8.90
C ARG A 28 -37.86 0.11 -8.09
N TYR A 29 -37.11 0.99 -7.44
CA TYR A 29 -36.19 0.62 -6.37
C TYR A 29 -37.00 -0.05 -5.25
N GLY A 30 -36.74 -1.34 -5.03
CA GLY A 30 -37.26 -2.08 -3.89
C GLY A 30 -36.62 -1.54 -2.61
N ASP A 31 -37.41 -0.76 -1.87
CA ASP A 31 -37.13 -0.33 -0.50
C ASP A 31 -37.28 -1.57 0.42
N THR A 32 -36.23 -2.37 0.57
CA THR A 32 -36.18 -3.44 1.59
C THR A 32 -36.00 -2.79 2.96
N ARG A 33 -37.11 -2.31 3.52
CA ARG A 33 -37.22 -2.02 4.94
C ARG A 33 -37.16 -3.34 5.71
N TYR A 34 -36.04 -3.55 6.38
CA TYR A 34 -35.93 -4.56 7.43
C TYR A 34 -36.95 -4.25 8.52
N GLY A 35 -37.92 -5.16 8.66
CA GLY A 35 -38.89 -5.16 9.74
C GLY A 35 -38.23 -5.39 11.10
N ASP A 36 -38.36 -4.40 11.96
CA ASP A 36 -39.05 -4.50 13.24
C ASP A 36 -38.81 -5.80 14.05
N ALA A 37 -37.62 -5.91 14.63
CA ALA A 37 -37.37 -6.81 15.76
C ALA A 37 -37.75 -6.11 17.06
N ARG A 38 -38.92 -6.51 17.59
CA ARG A 38 -39.42 -6.19 18.93
C ARG A 38 -38.34 -6.41 19.99
N TYR A 39 -37.86 -5.33 20.59
CA TYR A 39 -37.15 -5.38 21.87
C TYR A 39 -38.17 -5.56 23.01
N PRO A 40 -38.02 -6.54 23.90
CA PRO A 40 -38.79 -6.55 25.14
C PRO A 40 -38.30 -5.42 26.05
N ALA A 41 -39.26 -4.69 26.61
CA ALA A 41 -39.04 -3.59 27.55
C ALA A 41 -38.14 -4.02 28.72
N ALA A 42 -37.07 -3.26 28.94
CA ALA A 42 -36.24 -3.36 30.14
C ALA A 42 -36.96 -2.69 31.32
N GLU A 43 -37.11 -3.44 32.41
CA GLU A 43 -37.57 -2.95 33.72
C GLU A 43 -36.70 -1.80 34.24
N PRO A 44 -37.29 -0.74 34.82
CA PRO A 44 -36.54 0.28 35.53
C PRO A 44 -36.44 -0.06 37.02
N GLY A 45 -35.23 -0.37 37.52
CA GLY A 45 -34.99 -0.30 38.95
C GLY A 45 -33.84 -1.13 39.51
N ARG A 46 -32.63 -0.56 39.55
CA ARG A 46 -31.73 -0.66 40.73
C ARG A 46 -30.55 0.30 40.58
N ARG A 47 -30.63 1.42 41.31
CA ARG A 47 -29.46 2.25 41.65
C ARG A 47 -28.71 1.57 42.79
N GLY A 48 -27.40 1.39 42.61
CA GLY A 48 -26.43 1.13 43.68
C GLY A 48 -25.20 2.02 43.45
N PRO A 49 -24.62 2.64 44.50
CA PRO A 49 -23.60 3.66 44.35
C PRO A 49 -22.21 3.05 44.09
N ALA A 50 -21.51 3.52 43.06
CA ALA A 50 -20.08 3.26 42.87
C ALA A 50 -19.29 4.30 43.68
N GLY A 51 -18.59 3.82 44.71
CA GLY A 51 -17.61 4.59 45.45
C GLY A 51 -16.35 4.81 44.64
N TYR A 52 -15.86 6.05 44.62
CA TYR A 52 -14.54 6.41 44.13
C TYR A 52 -13.48 5.96 45.15
N SER A 53 -12.54 5.13 44.72
CA SER A 53 -11.27 4.90 45.43
C SER A 53 -10.14 5.52 44.61
N THR A 54 -9.58 6.57 45.17
CA THR A 54 -8.32 7.20 44.77
C THR A 54 -7.18 6.49 45.46
N SER A 55 -6.20 5.99 44.70
CA SER A 55 -4.88 5.64 45.25
C SER A 55 -3.77 5.90 44.25
N SER A 56 -3.14 7.06 44.45
CA SER A 56 -1.69 7.28 44.54
C SER A 56 -0.76 6.46 43.64
N PHE A 57 -0.18 7.16 42.68
CA PHE A 57 1.09 6.84 42.01
C PHE A 57 2.25 7.04 42.99
N SER A 58 3.08 6.00 43.19
CA SER A 58 4.44 6.14 43.74
C SER A 58 5.41 5.31 42.91
N THR A 59 6.32 6.03 42.27
CA THR A 59 7.54 5.58 41.61
C THR A 59 8.46 4.83 42.56
N VAL A 60 8.98 3.65 42.20
CA VAL A 60 10.36 3.20 42.47
C VAL A 60 10.74 2.18 41.39
N ALA A 61 11.90 2.40 40.77
CA ALA A 61 12.59 1.48 39.90
C ALA A 61 13.30 0.41 40.73
N ASP A 62 13.28 -0.85 40.28
CA ASP A 62 14.43 -1.75 40.46
C ASP A 62 14.39 -2.84 39.39
N PHE A 63 15.42 -2.83 38.55
CA PHE A 63 15.70 -3.85 37.56
C PHE A 63 16.79 -4.74 38.17
N SER A 64 16.45 -5.97 38.54
CA SER A 64 17.43 -7.00 38.85
C SER A 64 17.14 -8.27 38.07
N ALA A 65 18.22 -8.79 37.48
CA ALA A 65 18.26 -9.92 36.58
C ALA A 65 18.38 -11.24 37.35
N ALA A 66 17.64 -12.26 36.89
CA ALA A 66 17.93 -13.71 36.91
C ALA A 66 16.62 -14.39 36.45
N GLY A 67 16.55 -15.27 35.45
CA GLY A 67 17.44 -16.38 35.19
C GLY A 67 16.95 -17.63 35.93
N ALA A 68 15.88 -18.27 35.47
CA ALA A 68 15.58 -19.67 35.80
C ALA A 68 14.53 -20.29 34.87
N ALA A 69 14.85 -21.48 34.38
CA ALA A 69 14.04 -22.34 33.54
C ALA A 69 12.77 -22.84 34.25
N THR A 70 11.70 -23.05 33.49
CA THR A 70 10.54 -23.84 33.91
C THR A 70 10.43 -25.09 33.06
N THR A 71 10.81 -26.21 33.67
CA THR A 71 10.43 -27.56 33.31
C THR A 71 8.92 -27.74 33.52
N ALA A 72 8.27 -28.31 32.52
CA ALA A 72 6.91 -28.78 32.61
C ALA A 72 6.87 -30.02 33.51
N ASP A 73 6.01 -29.99 34.54
CA ASP A 73 5.63 -31.19 35.27
C ASP A 73 4.11 -31.32 35.28
N SER A 74 3.67 -32.49 34.84
CA SER A 74 2.28 -32.88 34.72
C SER A 74 1.91 -33.63 36.00
N ALA A 75 0.93 -33.13 36.76
CA ALA A 75 0.35 -33.90 37.86
C ALA A 75 -1.17 -33.73 37.87
N ALA A 76 -1.82 -34.89 37.82
CA ALA A 76 -3.24 -35.12 37.95
C ALA A 76 -3.76 -34.73 39.35
N THR A 77 -5.06 -34.43 39.46
CA THR A 77 -6.06 -35.26 40.17
C THR A 77 -7.35 -34.50 40.46
N GLY A 78 -8.48 -35.23 40.39
CA GLY A 78 -9.64 -35.02 41.26
C GLY A 78 -10.76 -34.10 40.75
N ASN A 79 -11.86 -34.68 40.24
CA ASN A 79 -13.10 -34.70 41.02
C ASN A 79 -14.21 -35.49 40.31
N SER A 80 -14.60 -36.56 40.99
CA SER A 80 -15.77 -37.40 40.78
C SER A 80 -17.02 -36.76 41.38
N TYR A 81 -18.10 -36.68 40.62
CA TYR A 81 -19.45 -36.62 41.17
C TYR A 81 -20.27 -37.80 40.67
N ALA A 82 -20.67 -38.63 41.64
CA ALA A 82 -21.65 -39.68 41.51
C ALA A 82 -23.06 -39.06 41.36
N ALA A 83 -23.84 -39.56 40.41
CA ALA A 83 -25.29 -39.34 40.39
C ALA A 83 -25.97 -40.67 40.05
N ALA A 84 -26.88 -41.05 40.93
CA ALA A 84 -27.47 -42.37 41.07
C ALA A 84 -28.51 -42.72 40.01
N ASP A 85 -28.66 -44.02 39.85
CA ASP A 85 -29.68 -44.75 39.09
C ASP A 85 -31.13 -44.31 39.37
N ARG A 86 -31.93 -44.33 38.30
CA ARG A 86 -33.38 -44.58 38.38
C ARG A 86 -33.85 -45.30 37.11
N PRO A 87 -34.36 -46.54 37.19
CA PRO A 87 -34.97 -47.19 36.05
C PRO A 87 -36.48 -46.90 36.04
N THR A 88 -36.99 -46.35 34.94
CA THR A 88 -38.42 -46.47 34.61
C THR A 88 -38.58 -47.00 33.20
N ARG A 89 -39.21 -48.17 33.19
CA ARG A 89 -39.61 -49.04 32.09
C ARG A 89 -40.93 -48.50 31.52
N GLY A 90 -40.99 -48.26 30.22
CA GLY A 90 -42.22 -47.81 29.56
C GLY A 90 -42.03 -47.66 28.06
N SER A 91 -42.42 -48.70 27.33
CA SER A 91 -42.54 -48.81 25.89
C SER A 91 -43.31 -47.64 25.25
N ASN A 92 -42.76 -47.06 24.17
CA ASN A 92 -43.48 -46.90 22.92
C ASN A 92 -42.50 -46.63 21.76
N THR A 93 -42.60 -47.55 20.81
CA THR A 93 -42.02 -47.63 19.48
C THR A 93 -42.42 -46.43 18.60
N THR A 94 -41.59 -46.16 17.58
CA THR A 94 -41.87 -45.30 16.41
C THR A 94 -41.66 -43.77 16.55
N ARG A 95 -40.47 -43.33 16.97
CA ARG A 95 -39.95 -41.99 16.61
C ARG A 95 -38.43 -41.88 16.70
N ALA A 96 -37.73 -42.87 16.15
CA ALA A 96 -36.27 -43.02 16.26
C ALA A 96 -35.61 -43.09 14.87
N ALA A 97 -35.75 -42.04 14.05
CA ALA A 97 -35.02 -41.93 12.77
C ALA A 97 -34.51 -40.52 12.41
N THR A 98 -34.71 -39.49 13.24
CA THR A 98 -34.33 -38.09 12.88
C THR A 98 -33.52 -37.34 13.93
N ARG A 99 -32.97 -38.00 14.96
CA ARG A 99 -32.27 -37.31 16.07
C ARG A 99 -30.75 -37.51 16.17
N HIS A 100 -30.08 -38.10 15.18
CA HIS A 100 -28.62 -38.30 15.23
C HIS A 100 -27.81 -37.57 14.14
N SER A 101 -28.43 -36.63 13.42
CA SER A 101 -27.72 -35.68 12.56
C SER A 101 -27.36 -34.36 13.26
N ARG A 102 -27.20 -34.35 14.61
CA ARG A 102 -26.24 -33.43 15.27
C ARG A 102 -24.82 -33.93 14.97
N ARG A 103 -24.54 -33.97 13.67
CA ARG A 103 -23.25 -34.16 13.04
C ARG A 103 -22.33 -33.18 13.74
N ARG A 104 -21.24 -33.69 14.34
CA ARG A 104 -20.09 -32.88 14.74
C ARG A 104 -19.83 -31.90 13.61
N ARG A 105 -20.25 -30.64 13.77
CA ARG A 105 -19.80 -29.56 12.91
C ARG A 105 -18.32 -29.46 13.23
N ALA A 106 -17.53 -30.08 12.37
CA ALA A 106 -16.08 -30.08 12.46
C ALA A 106 -15.61 -28.63 12.62
N SER A 107 -14.57 -28.42 13.41
CA SER A 107 -13.94 -27.11 13.62
C SER A 107 -13.66 -26.34 12.32
N THR A 108 -13.50 -27.07 11.20
CA THR A 108 -13.36 -26.50 9.85
C THR A 108 -14.57 -25.69 9.39
N ALA A 109 -15.78 -25.98 9.86
CA ALA A 109 -16.98 -25.20 9.54
C ALA A 109 -17.07 -23.91 10.36
N LEU A 110 -16.40 -23.82 11.52
CA LEU A 110 -16.29 -22.57 12.28
C LEU A 110 -15.22 -21.66 11.67
N ASP A 111 -14.11 -22.22 11.17
CA ASP A 111 -13.13 -21.45 10.40
C ASP A 111 -13.74 -20.83 9.14
N ASP A 112 -14.68 -21.52 8.47
CA ASP A 112 -15.44 -21.00 7.33
C ASP A 112 -16.51 -19.95 7.73
N VAL A 113 -17.09 -20.03 8.93
CA VAL A 113 -18.10 -19.07 9.45
C VAL A 113 -17.45 -17.79 9.99
N PHE A 114 -16.22 -17.88 10.51
CA PHE A 114 -15.39 -16.70 10.78
C PHE A 114 -14.69 -16.17 9.51
N ASP A 115 -14.79 -16.89 8.39
CA ASP A 115 -14.30 -16.48 7.08
C ASP A 115 -15.36 -15.69 6.25
N ASP A 116 -16.52 -15.35 6.81
CA ASP A 116 -17.44 -14.39 6.17
C ASP A 116 -17.54 -13.06 6.92
N PRO A 117 -17.28 -11.95 6.24
CA PRO A 117 -17.97 -10.71 6.52
C PRO A 117 -18.65 -10.21 5.23
N TYR A 118 -19.60 -10.96 4.68
CA TYR A 118 -20.12 -10.78 3.32
C TYR A 118 -19.03 -10.62 2.25
N HIS A 119 -18.56 -11.77 1.80
CA HIS A 119 -17.69 -12.05 0.64
C HIS A 119 -16.24 -12.38 1.00
N GLY A 120 -16.10 -13.32 1.95
CA GLY A 120 -14.86 -14.07 2.17
C GLY A 120 -14.25 -14.58 0.87
N GLU A 121 -13.00 -14.22 0.61
CA GLU A 121 -12.24 -14.77 -0.51
C GLU A 121 -11.95 -16.26 -0.27
N ARG A 122 -12.89 -17.14 -0.68
CA ARG A 122 -12.58 -18.53 -1.04
C ARG A 122 -11.82 -18.56 -2.36
N GLY A 123 -10.57 -18.13 -2.31
CA GLY A 123 -9.59 -18.38 -3.35
C GLY A 123 -8.36 -18.97 -2.69
N ARG A 124 -8.20 -20.29 -2.79
CA ARG A 124 -6.92 -20.99 -2.62
C ARG A 124 -5.79 -20.06 -3.06
N ASP A 125 -4.89 -19.70 -2.13
CA ASP A 125 -3.91 -18.63 -2.32
C ASP A 125 -3.32 -18.72 -3.74
N ARG A 126 -3.45 -17.61 -4.47
CA ARG A 126 -3.12 -17.48 -5.91
C ARG A 126 -1.61 -17.44 -6.14
N LEU A 127 -0.89 -18.39 -5.53
CA LEU A 127 0.54 -18.57 -5.63
C LEU A 127 0.96 -18.66 -7.10
N GLY A 128 0.18 -19.35 -7.94
CA GLY A 128 0.44 -19.45 -9.38
C GLY A 128 0.54 -18.09 -10.08
N VAL A 129 -0.37 -17.16 -9.81
CA VAL A 129 -0.34 -15.84 -10.46
C VAL A 129 0.84 -15.00 -9.94
N HIS A 130 1.19 -15.13 -8.65
CA HIS A 130 2.35 -14.44 -8.09
C HIS A 130 3.64 -14.98 -8.70
N LEU A 131 3.77 -16.30 -8.86
CA LEU A 131 4.93 -16.93 -9.50
C LEU A 131 5.06 -16.50 -10.97
N VAL A 132 3.95 -16.40 -11.72
CA VAL A 132 3.97 -15.90 -13.09
C VAL A 132 4.44 -14.44 -13.12
N TRP A 133 3.96 -13.60 -12.22
CA TRP A 133 4.40 -12.20 -12.14
C TRP A 133 5.88 -12.07 -11.74
N GLU A 134 6.34 -12.83 -10.75
CA GLU A 134 7.75 -12.87 -10.35
C GLU A 134 8.64 -13.40 -11.48
N LEU A 135 8.17 -14.36 -12.29
CA LEU A 135 8.85 -14.81 -13.50
C LEU A 135 8.94 -13.70 -14.56
N ILE A 136 7.86 -12.95 -14.79
CA ILE A 136 7.87 -11.81 -15.72
C ILE A 136 8.86 -10.74 -15.25
N LEU A 137 8.86 -10.40 -13.95
CA LEU A 137 9.86 -9.49 -13.37
C LEU A 137 11.28 -10.02 -13.55
N LEU A 138 11.50 -11.31 -13.28
CA LEU A 138 12.81 -11.93 -13.45
C LEU A 138 13.31 -11.85 -14.90
N LEU A 139 12.43 -12.11 -15.87
CA LEU A 139 12.74 -11.98 -17.30
C LEU A 139 13.02 -10.53 -17.69
N ALA A 140 12.25 -9.57 -17.17
CA ALA A 140 12.47 -8.15 -17.43
C ALA A 140 13.83 -7.69 -16.85
N VAL A 141 14.14 -8.07 -15.61
CA VAL A 141 15.43 -7.79 -14.96
C VAL A 141 16.58 -8.42 -15.74
N GLY A 142 16.44 -9.68 -16.16
CA GLY A 142 17.44 -10.37 -16.98
C GLY A 142 17.66 -9.70 -18.34
N GLY A 143 16.57 -9.26 -18.98
CA GLY A 143 16.62 -8.50 -20.24
C GLY A 143 17.34 -7.15 -20.11
N ILE A 144 16.98 -6.36 -19.10
CA ILE A 144 17.64 -5.07 -18.83
C ILE A 144 19.10 -5.29 -18.45
N GLY A 145 19.39 -6.28 -17.60
CA GLY A 145 20.77 -6.64 -17.23
C GLY A 145 21.61 -7.07 -18.43
N TYR A 146 21.03 -7.82 -19.37
CA TYR A 146 21.70 -8.17 -20.63
C TYR A 146 21.96 -6.93 -21.50
N LEU A 147 20.97 -6.03 -21.66
CA LEU A 147 21.15 -4.79 -22.41
C LEU A 147 22.22 -3.89 -21.77
N LEU A 148 22.26 -3.83 -20.44
CA LEU A 148 23.27 -3.09 -19.70
C LEU A 148 24.66 -3.70 -19.88
N TYR A 149 24.80 -5.02 -19.76
CA TYR A 149 26.05 -5.73 -20.01
C TYR A 149 26.58 -5.52 -21.44
N ARG A 150 25.69 -5.36 -22.42
CA ARG A 150 26.08 -5.05 -23.81
C ARG A 150 26.65 -3.64 -23.99
N VAL A 151 26.25 -2.69 -23.14
CA VAL A 151 26.72 -1.30 -23.18
C VAL A 151 27.98 -1.14 -22.32
N ASP A 152 27.99 -1.78 -21.14
CA ASP A 152 29.08 -1.75 -20.18
C ASP A 152 29.41 -3.17 -19.71
N PRO A 153 30.31 -3.88 -20.42
CA PRO A 153 30.79 -5.20 -19.99
C PRO A 153 31.51 -5.15 -18.63
N GLY A 154 31.97 -3.96 -18.21
CA GLY A 154 32.58 -3.69 -16.91
C GLY A 154 31.61 -3.80 -15.75
N LEU A 155 30.29 -3.97 -16.00
CA LEU A 155 29.25 -4.18 -14.99
C LEU A 155 29.58 -5.30 -13.99
N THR A 156 30.34 -6.33 -14.41
CA THR A 156 30.74 -7.44 -13.54
C THR A 156 31.97 -7.13 -12.67
N SER A 157 32.69 -6.04 -12.96
CA SER A 157 33.82 -5.60 -12.15
C SER A 157 33.36 -5.05 -10.81
N ALA A 158 34.16 -5.23 -9.76
CA ALA A 158 33.87 -4.72 -8.42
C ALA A 158 33.61 -3.20 -8.43
N GLY A 159 34.41 -2.44 -9.18
CA GLY A 159 34.30 -0.98 -9.26
C GLY A 159 32.99 -0.45 -9.83
N THR A 160 32.24 -1.25 -10.60
CA THR A 160 30.92 -0.86 -11.13
C THR A 160 29.78 -1.57 -10.39
N ARG A 161 29.96 -2.85 -10.07
CA ARG A 161 28.94 -3.68 -9.41
C ARG A 161 28.68 -3.22 -7.98
N ASP A 162 29.72 -2.94 -7.22
CA ASP A 162 29.60 -2.73 -5.77
C ASP A 162 28.84 -1.42 -5.45
N PRO A 163 29.09 -0.28 -6.14
CA PRO A 163 28.22 0.89 -6.05
C PRO A 163 26.77 0.61 -6.44
N LEU A 164 26.53 -0.17 -7.50
CA LEU A 164 25.16 -0.52 -7.93
C LEU A 164 24.40 -1.34 -6.90
N LEU A 165 25.08 -2.25 -6.18
CA LEU A 165 24.47 -3.03 -5.10
C LEU A 165 24.11 -2.15 -3.89
N VAL A 166 24.96 -1.18 -3.53
CA VAL A 166 24.64 -0.20 -2.48
C VAL A 166 23.47 0.69 -2.91
N TYR A 167 23.49 1.19 -4.15
CA TYR A 167 22.41 1.98 -4.71
C TYR A 167 21.08 1.21 -4.71
N ALA A 168 21.11 -0.05 -5.16
CA ALA A 168 19.95 -0.95 -5.10
C ALA A 168 19.47 -1.15 -3.65
N THR A 169 20.37 -1.20 -2.68
CA THR A 169 19.99 -1.29 -1.27
C THR A 169 19.26 -0.04 -0.79
N GLY A 170 19.77 1.16 -1.10
CA GLY A 170 19.11 2.43 -0.77
C GLY A 170 17.70 2.50 -1.36
N LEU A 171 17.58 2.19 -2.65
CA LEU A 171 16.28 2.10 -3.34
C LEU A 171 15.37 1.01 -2.77
N GLY A 172 15.95 -0.11 -2.37
CA GLY A 172 15.26 -1.23 -1.74
C GLY A 172 14.66 -0.86 -0.39
N LEU A 173 15.38 -0.11 0.44
CA LEU A 173 14.86 0.42 1.69
C LEU A 173 13.70 1.40 1.46
N PHE A 174 13.75 2.22 0.41
CA PHE A 174 12.60 3.04 0.02
C PHE A 174 11.39 2.20 -0.39
N ALA A 175 11.60 1.14 -1.16
CA ALA A 175 10.54 0.20 -1.52
C ALA A 175 9.94 -0.51 -0.29
N LEU A 176 10.75 -0.87 0.71
CA LEU A 176 10.27 -1.41 1.99
C LEU A 176 9.49 -0.37 2.81
N ALA A 177 9.95 0.89 2.82
CA ALA A 177 9.26 2.01 3.46
C ALA A 177 7.84 2.22 2.88
N ALA A 178 7.74 2.25 1.55
CA ALA A 178 6.45 2.32 0.87
C ALA A 178 5.63 1.04 1.09
N GLY A 179 6.28 -0.12 1.02
CA GLY A 179 5.63 -1.42 1.17
C GLY A 179 4.96 -1.62 2.53
N VAL A 180 5.60 -1.21 3.63
CA VAL A 180 5.03 -1.37 4.98
C VAL A 180 3.85 -0.44 5.22
N THR A 181 3.91 0.79 4.71
CA THR A 181 2.83 1.79 4.85
C THR A 181 1.63 1.51 3.95
N LEU A 182 1.86 0.99 2.74
CA LEU A 182 0.79 0.46 1.87
C LEU A 182 0.08 -0.74 2.50
N ARG A 183 0.80 -1.65 3.15
CA ARG A 183 0.21 -2.78 3.88
C ARG A 183 -0.64 -2.31 5.07
N ALA A 184 -0.21 -1.27 5.78
CA ALA A 184 -1.01 -0.64 6.82
C ALA A 184 -2.21 0.17 6.28
N GLY A 185 -2.37 0.30 4.96
CA GLY A 185 -3.45 1.08 4.34
C GLY A 185 -3.31 2.58 4.57
N ALA A 186 -2.10 3.07 4.82
CA ALA A 186 -1.79 4.47 5.10
C ALA A 186 -0.54 4.87 4.31
N PRO A 187 -0.65 5.16 2.99
CA PRO A 187 0.49 5.49 2.15
C PRO A 187 1.29 6.66 2.74
N ASN A 188 2.62 6.52 2.79
CA ASN A 188 3.52 7.54 3.31
C ASN A 188 4.15 8.36 2.18
N LEU A 189 3.76 9.64 2.07
CA LEU A 189 4.28 10.56 1.06
C LEU A 189 5.62 11.21 1.44
N ALA A 190 6.05 11.07 2.70
CA ALA A 190 7.27 11.69 3.21
C ALA A 190 8.55 10.91 2.93
N ILE A 191 8.48 9.71 2.35
CA ILE A 191 9.64 8.81 2.16
C ILE A 191 10.80 9.54 1.49
N GLY A 192 10.54 10.15 0.33
CA GLY A 192 11.55 10.84 -0.45
C GLY A 192 12.08 12.12 0.21
N PRO A 193 11.23 13.07 0.64
CA PRO A 193 11.69 14.25 1.39
C PRO A 193 12.51 13.89 2.64
N VAL A 194 12.10 12.89 3.42
CA VAL A 194 12.86 12.44 4.60
C VAL A 194 14.19 11.80 4.19
N ALA A 195 14.23 11.04 3.10
CA ALA A 195 15.47 10.50 2.56
C ALA A 195 16.45 11.59 2.10
N VAL A 196 15.97 12.63 1.42
CA VAL A 196 16.82 13.77 1.01
C VAL A 196 17.30 14.56 2.21
N ALA A 197 16.44 14.81 3.20
CA ALA A 197 16.84 15.45 4.46
C ALA A 197 17.94 14.64 5.19
N ALA A 198 17.81 13.30 5.20
CA ALA A 198 18.83 12.43 5.77
C ALA A 198 20.13 12.42 4.98
N ALA A 199 20.06 12.43 3.65
CA ALA A 199 21.22 12.53 2.77
C ALA A 199 22.00 13.84 3.01
N LEU A 200 21.29 14.97 3.12
CA LEU A 200 21.90 16.27 3.43
C LEU A 200 22.49 16.29 4.84
N HIS A 201 21.76 15.79 5.85
CA HIS A 201 22.28 15.69 7.21
C HIS A 201 23.57 14.84 7.26
N PHE A 202 23.61 13.75 6.49
CA PHE A 202 24.79 12.92 6.37
C PHE A 202 25.95 13.61 5.66
N ALA A 203 25.67 14.33 4.57
CA ALA A 203 26.70 15.12 3.90
C ALA A 203 27.29 16.21 4.81
N GLU A 204 26.49 16.85 5.65
CA GLU A 204 26.96 17.91 6.56
C GLU A 204 27.71 17.40 7.80
N ASN A 205 27.46 16.16 8.23
CA ASN A 205 27.91 15.69 9.55
C ASN A 205 28.70 14.38 9.50
N GLY A 206 28.94 13.79 8.32
CA GLY A 206 29.55 12.47 8.18
C GLY A 206 31.01 12.38 8.64
N ASP A 207 31.68 13.52 8.86
CA ASP A 207 32.99 13.65 9.50
C ASP A 207 32.98 13.22 10.98
N ASN A 208 31.83 13.34 11.64
CA ASN A 208 31.57 12.81 13.00
C ASN A 208 31.44 11.27 13.02
N GLY A 209 31.54 10.62 11.86
CA GLY A 209 31.39 9.17 11.68
C GLY A 209 29.95 8.76 11.38
N VAL A 210 29.81 7.61 10.70
CA VAL A 210 28.50 7.13 10.24
C VAL A 210 27.54 6.79 11.38
N VAL A 211 28.02 6.27 12.51
CA VAL A 211 27.17 5.82 13.61
C VAL A 211 26.46 6.98 14.32
N PRO A 212 27.15 8.04 14.80
CA PRO A 212 26.46 9.17 15.45
C PRO A 212 25.46 9.89 14.54
N VAL A 213 25.81 10.04 13.26
CA VAL A 213 24.93 10.68 12.26
C VAL A 213 23.69 9.83 11.99
N LEU A 214 23.88 8.51 11.82
CA LEU A 214 22.75 7.60 11.61
C LEU A 214 21.83 7.53 12.83
N VAL A 215 22.39 7.51 14.05
CA VAL A 215 21.60 7.54 15.29
C VAL A 215 20.77 8.82 15.36
N THR A 216 21.36 9.97 15.09
CA THR A 216 20.66 11.26 15.05
C THR A 216 19.53 11.25 14.00
N GLY A 217 19.83 10.79 12.79
CA GLY A 217 18.83 10.64 11.73
C GLY A 217 17.68 9.70 12.12
N VAL A 218 17.97 8.56 12.76
CA VAL A 218 16.96 7.61 13.24
C VAL A 218 16.11 8.20 14.35
N ILE A 219 16.68 8.98 15.28
CA ILE A 219 15.91 9.69 16.31
C ILE A 219 14.88 10.62 15.63
N TRP A 220 15.31 11.43 14.66
CA TRP A 220 14.41 12.29 13.90
C TRP A 220 13.36 11.51 13.10
N ALA A 221 13.74 10.38 12.51
CA ALA A 221 12.80 9.48 11.82
C ALA A 221 11.71 8.96 12.77
N VAL A 222 12.08 8.55 13.98
CA VAL A 222 11.15 8.11 15.01
C VAL A 222 10.23 9.25 15.44
N VAL A 223 10.77 10.46 15.66
CA VAL A 223 9.98 11.64 16.03
C VAL A 223 8.98 12.01 14.94
N LEU A 224 9.42 12.11 13.68
CA LEU A 224 8.54 12.43 12.54
C LEU A 224 7.52 11.32 12.28
N GLY A 225 7.93 10.05 12.39
CA GLY A 225 7.06 8.90 12.27
C GLY A 225 5.99 8.86 13.35
N ALA A 226 6.36 9.12 14.61
CA ALA A 226 5.45 9.20 15.74
C ALA A 226 4.50 10.40 15.63
N GLY A 227 4.99 11.57 15.19
CA GLY A 227 4.15 12.73 14.90
C GLY A 227 3.12 12.45 13.80
N THR A 228 3.56 11.83 12.70
CA THR A 228 2.67 11.38 11.61
C THR A 228 1.61 10.40 12.14
N ALA A 229 2.06 9.44 12.96
CA ALA A 229 1.17 8.47 13.56
C ALA A 229 0.15 9.11 14.52
N LEU A 230 0.54 10.11 15.29
CA LEU A 230 -0.36 10.88 16.15
C LEU A 230 -1.43 11.62 15.33
N LEU A 231 -1.06 12.22 14.20
CA LEU A 231 -2.02 12.85 13.29
C LEU A 231 -3.02 11.81 12.74
N VAL A 232 -2.51 10.67 12.29
CA VAL A 232 -3.34 9.67 11.58
C VAL A 232 -4.19 8.84 12.54
N ALA A 233 -3.62 8.40 13.67
CA ALA A 233 -4.30 7.55 14.63
C ALA A 233 -5.00 8.34 15.73
N GLY A 234 -4.42 9.46 16.18
CA GLY A 234 -4.97 10.31 17.23
C GLY A 234 -5.99 11.31 16.71
N LEU A 235 -5.68 12.03 15.62
CA LEU A 235 -6.59 13.00 15.00
C LEU A 235 -7.42 12.42 13.84
N GLN A 236 -7.27 11.13 13.57
CA GLN A 236 -8.02 10.41 12.52
C GLN A 236 -7.88 11.00 11.11
N VAL A 237 -6.77 11.72 10.86
CA VAL A 237 -6.46 12.30 9.55
C VAL A 237 -6.11 11.18 8.55
N PRO A 238 -6.50 11.27 7.27
CA PRO A 238 -6.07 10.31 6.26
C PRO A 238 -4.54 10.17 6.21
N GLY A 239 -4.04 8.94 6.09
CA GLY A 239 -2.59 8.64 6.15
C GLY A 239 -1.73 9.45 5.17
N TRP A 240 -2.24 9.70 3.97
CA TRP A 240 -1.55 10.50 2.96
C TRP A 240 -1.45 11.99 3.35
N VAL A 241 -2.46 12.54 4.04
CA VAL A 241 -2.41 13.93 4.54
C VAL A 241 -1.43 14.04 5.69
N GLY A 242 -1.51 13.13 6.68
CA GLY A 242 -0.60 13.14 7.83
C GLY A 242 0.86 13.03 7.39
N SER A 243 1.16 12.15 6.43
CA SER A 243 2.51 12.04 5.87
C SER A 243 2.90 13.21 4.97
N LEU A 244 1.96 13.86 4.28
CA LEU A 244 2.26 15.11 3.55
C LEU A 244 2.72 16.23 4.50
N VAL A 245 2.14 16.33 5.70
CA VAL A 245 2.62 17.27 6.72
C VAL A 245 4.06 16.96 7.11
N ALA A 246 4.40 15.69 7.36
CA ALA A 246 5.77 15.29 7.64
C ALA A 246 6.73 15.56 6.47
N ALA A 247 6.27 15.37 5.24
CA ALA A 247 7.02 15.73 4.03
C ALA A 247 7.33 17.24 4.03
N CYS A 248 6.35 18.10 4.30
CA CYS A 248 6.56 19.55 4.37
C CYS A 248 7.57 19.93 5.46
N VAL A 249 7.54 19.28 6.63
CA VAL A 249 8.53 19.52 7.69
C VAL A 249 9.95 19.17 7.21
N ALA A 250 10.11 18.02 6.54
CA ALA A 250 11.41 17.65 5.95
C ALA A 250 11.84 18.64 4.85
N VAL A 251 10.92 19.11 4.02
CA VAL A 251 11.20 20.12 2.98
C VAL A 251 11.65 21.45 3.59
N VAL A 252 11.07 21.89 4.71
CA VAL A 252 11.54 23.10 5.41
C VAL A 252 12.99 22.93 5.86
N PHE A 253 13.38 21.75 6.37
CA PHE A 253 14.78 21.47 6.71
C PHE A 253 15.70 21.51 5.48
N ILE A 254 15.26 20.92 4.36
CA ILE A 254 16.00 20.92 3.09
C ILE A 254 16.21 22.34 2.56
N GLN A 255 15.16 23.17 2.57
CA GLN A 255 15.18 24.54 2.03
C GLN A 255 16.05 25.52 2.83
N GLN A 256 16.49 25.15 4.04
CA GLN A 256 17.48 25.93 4.78
C GLN A 256 18.88 25.87 4.13
N ARG A 257 19.10 24.99 3.14
CA ARG A 257 20.35 24.86 2.39
C ARG A 257 20.19 25.54 1.04
N SER A 258 21.03 26.54 0.77
CA SER A 258 20.95 27.36 -0.45
C SER A 258 21.66 26.74 -1.66
N GLY A 259 22.44 25.67 -1.47
CA GLY A 259 23.18 25.02 -2.55
C GLY A 259 23.56 23.57 -2.21
N PRO A 260 24.21 22.89 -3.16
CA PRO A 260 24.71 21.53 -2.95
C PRO A 260 25.66 21.46 -1.75
N VAL A 261 25.55 20.39 -0.98
CA VAL A 261 26.38 20.15 0.19
C VAL A 261 27.41 19.07 -0.14
N ASP A 262 28.68 19.40 -0.01
CA ASP A 262 29.77 18.43 -0.18
C ASP A 262 29.70 17.34 0.89
N LEU A 263 29.99 16.10 0.49
CA LEU A 263 30.00 14.96 1.41
C LEU A 263 31.18 15.09 2.38
N GLN A 264 30.92 15.49 3.62
CA GLN A 264 31.90 15.52 4.69
C GLN A 264 31.94 14.13 5.31
N GLY A 265 32.96 13.33 5.00
CA GLY A 265 33.12 11.99 5.58
C GLY A 265 33.77 11.00 4.62
N ALA A 266 34.41 9.97 5.20
CA ALA A 266 35.10 8.92 4.44
C ALA A 266 34.34 7.58 4.47
N PHE A 267 33.06 7.58 4.86
CA PHE A 267 32.28 6.35 4.91
C PHE A 267 31.93 5.89 3.49
N ASP A 268 32.59 4.82 3.06
CA ASP A 268 32.33 4.15 1.79
C ASP A 268 31.72 2.76 2.04
N PRO A 269 30.43 2.56 1.74
CA PRO A 269 29.76 1.26 1.91
C PRO A 269 30.13 0.24 0.81
N THR A 270 30.82 0.63 -0.27
CA THR A 270 31.05 -0.25 -1.43
C THR A 270 31.91 -1.47 -1.09
N GLY A 271 32.88 -1.33 -0.19
CA GLY A 271 33.67 -2.46 0.32
C GLY A 271 32.84 -3.53 1.06
N GLN A 272 31.61 -3.20 1.46
CA GLN A 272 30.66 -4.10 2.11
C GLN A 272 29.37 -4.29 1.30
N ALA A 273 29.40 -3.99 -0.01
CA ALA A 273 28.22 -3.96 -0.86
C ALA A 273 27.38 -5.25 -0.79
N PHE A 274 28.01 -6.42 -0.79
CA PHE A 274 27.31 -7.71 -0.67
C PHE A 274 26.63 -7.91 0.68
N VAL A 275 27.23 -7.44 1.78
CA VAL A 275 26.66 -7.55 3.13
C VAL A 275 25.46 -6.63 3.25
N VAL A 276 25.59 -5.39 2.80
CA VAL A 276 24.53 -4.39 2.83
C VAL A 276 23.35 -4.83 1.94
N PHE A 277 23.63 -5.23 0.69
CA PHE A 277 22.61 -5.74 -0.23
C PHE A 277 21.99 -7.06 0.26
N GLY A 278 22.79 -7.98 0.77
CA GLY A 278 22.32 -9.23 1.37
C GLY A 278 21.38 -8.98 2.56
N GLY A 279 21.71 -8.01 3.41
CA GLY A 279 20.86 -7.55 4.50
C GLY A 279 19.50 -7.02 4.01
N PHE A 280 19.49 -6.21 2.95
CA PHE A 280 18.26 -5.79 2.29
C PHE A 280 17.46 -6.97 1.74
N VAL A 281 18.10 -7.91 1.03
CA VAL A 281 17.42 -9.10 0.47
C VAL A 281 16.78 -9.91 1.59
N VAL A 282 17.50 -10.16 2.68
CA VAL A 282 16.96 -10.86 3.86
C VAL A 282 15.76 -10.11 4.45
N LEU A 283 15.85 -8.79 4.65
CA LEU A 283 14.74 -7.98 5.15
C LEU A 283 13.52 -8.02 4.22
N ALA A 284 13.74 -7.94 2.91
CA ALA A 284 12.66 -7.98 1.92
C ALA A 284 11.99 -9.35 1.87
N LEU A 285 12.76 -10.45 1.91
CA LEU A 285 12.23 -11.81 1.95
C LEU A 285 11.50 -12.09 3.25
N LEU A 286 12.02 -11.65 4.40
CA LEU A 286 11.34 -11.78 5.69
C LEU A 286 10.04 -10.97 5.71
N GLY A 287 10.08 -9.71 5.28
CA GLY A 287 8.89 -8.86 5.20
C GLY A 287 7.83 -9.39 4.24
N GLY A 288 8.25 -9.88 3.06
CA GLY A 288 7.41 -10.55 2.08
C GLY A 288 6.78 -11.82 2.65
N SER A 289 7.61 -12.69 3.25
CA SER A 289 7.17 -13.96 3.86
C SER A 289 6.21 -13.74 5.03
N LEU A 290 6.50 -12.81 5.94
CA LEU A 290 5.59 -12.41 7.02
C LEU A 290 4.25 -11.91 6.46
N GLY A 291 4.27 -11.21 5.33
CA GLY A 291 3.06 -10.79 4.61
C GLY A 291 2.22 -11.93 4.05
N THR A 292 2.80 -13.12 3.83
CA THR A 292 2.07 -14.31 3.38
C THR A 292 1.36 -15.05 4.52
N ILE A 293 1.78 -14.85 5.77
CA ILE A 293 1.17 -15.51 6.94
C ILE A 293 -0.25 -14.98 7.14
N LYS A 294 -1.26 -15.87 7.01
CA LYS A 294 -2.70 -15.55 7.10
C LYS A 294 -3.03 -14.72 8.35
N SER A 295 -2.44 -15.06 9.49
CA SER A 295 -2.68 -14.37 10.78
C SER A 295 -2.16 -12.94 10.80
N ILE A 296 -0.96 -12.68 10.28
CA ILE A 296 -0.37 -11.33 10.21
C ILE A 296 -1.17 -10.50 9.20
N ARG A 297 -1.44 -11.07 8.03
CA ARG A 297 -2.25 -10.42 6.98
C ARG A 297 -3.64 -10.04 7.48
N ARG A 298 -4.33 -10.94 8.20
CA ARG A 298 -5.63 -10.65 8.83
C ARG A 298 -5.51 -9.60 9.93
N GLY A 299 -4.46 -9.68 10.75
CA GLY A 299 -4.21 -8.72 11.82
C GLY A 299 -4.06 -7.30 11.28
N VAL A 300 -3.21 -7.10 10.27
CA VAL A 300 -3.01 -5.79 9.65
C VAL A 300 -4.24 -5.35 8.86
N GLY A 301 -4.86 -6.27 8.09
CA GLY A 301 -6.00 -5.97 7.24
C GLY A 301 -7.29 -5.59 7.99
N ARG A 302 -7.51 -6.12 9.20
CA ARG A 302 -8.69 -5.84 10.03
C ARG A 302 -8.81 -4.36 10.42
N PHE A 303 -7.69 -3.66 10.49
CA PHE A 303 -7.61 -2.28 10.95
C PHE A 303 -7.59 -1.26 9.80
N ARG A 304 -7.78 -1.74 8.58
CA ARG A 304 -7.86 -0.87 7.43
C ARG A 304 -9.21 -0.14 7.43
N PRO A 305 -9.24 1.19 7.28
CA PRO A 305 -10.50 1.89 7.06
C PRO A 305 -11.08 1.43 5.73
N VAL A 306 -12.24 0.77 5.79
CA VAL A 306 -13.01 0.34 4.60
C VAL A 306 -14.08 1.40 4.24
N GLY A 307 -14.25 2.40 5.10
CA GLY A 307 -15.17 3.53 4.93
C GLY A 307 -14.53 4.82 5.45
N ASP A 308 -15.23 5.52 6.33
CA ASP A 308 -14.75 6.77 6.93
C ASP A 308 -13.43 6.55 7.69
N PRO A 309 -12.33 7.28 7.36
CA PRO A 309 -11.10 7.26 8.13
C PRO A 309 -11.29 7.52 9.64
N ALA A 310 -12.36 8.24 10.02
CA ALA A 310 -12.74 8.48 11.42
C ALA A 310 -13.16 7.20 12.17
N ASP A 311 -13.59 6.16 11.46
CA ASP A 311 -14.04 4.90 12.06
C ASP A 311 -12.90 3.90 12.37
N ARG A 312 -11.63 4.35 12.38
CA ARG A 312 -10.50 3.55 12.88
C ARG A 312 -10.63 3.30 14.39
N ARG A 313 -11.44 2.34 14.78
CA ARG A 313 -11.68 2.01 16.20
C ARG A 313 -10.66 0.98 16.69
N GLY A 314 -9.80 1.39 17.63
CA GLY A 314 -9.06 0.49 18.52
C GLY A 314 -7.56 0.75 18.62
N GLY A 315 -6.99 0.52 19.81
CA GLY A 315 -5.57 0.74 20.09
C GLY A 315 -4.61 -0.11 19.25
N VAL A 316 -5.03 -1.30 18.81
CA VAL A 316 -4.19 -2.17 17.95
C VAL A 316 -4.05 -1.58 16.54
N ALA A 317 -5.11 -0.98 15.99
CA ALA A 317 -5.06 -0.28 14.70
C ALA A 317 -4.06 0.88 14.73
N ALA A 318 -4.12 1.66 15.81
CA ALA A 318 -3.20 2.74 16.08
C ALA A 318 -1.76 2.21 16.17
N LEU A 319 -1.52 1.17 16.98
CA LEU A 319 -0.18 0.59 17.14
C LEU A 319 0.44 0.11 15.82
N VAL A 320 -0.33 -0.63 15.00
CA VAL A 320 0.14 -1.13 13.70
C VAL A 320 0.44 0.03 12.74
N THR A 321 -0.44 1.03 12.68
CA THR A 321 -0.24 2.21 11.82
C THR A 321 0.97 3.02 12.28
N SER A 322 1.13 3.23 13.59
CA SER A 322 2.27 3.92 14.19
C SER A 322 3.59 3.20 13.89
N GLY A 323 3.62 1.89 14.11
CA GLY A 323 4.80 1.07 13.80
C GLY A 323 5.17 1.14 12.31
N ALA A 324 4.17 1.13 11.41
CA ALA A 324 4.41 1.24 9.98
C ALA A 324 5.01 2.59 9.58
N PHE A 325 4.51 3.71 10.11
CA PHE A 325 5.08 5.03 9.84
C PHE A 325 6.50 5.17 10.40
N ILE A 326 6.73 4.77 11.65
CA ILE A 326 8.06 4.85 12.27
C ILE A 326 9.07 4.01 11.47
N LEU A 327 8.73 2.75 11.18
CA LEU A 327 9.62 1.86 10.42
C LEU A 327 9.87 2.39 9.00
N SER A 328 8.84 2.95 8.35
CA SER A 328 8.97 3.56 7.03
C SER A 328 9.92 4.77 7.05
N MET A 329 9.85 5.64 8.07
CA MET A 329 10.76 6.78 8.17
C MET A 329 12.20 6.34 8.44
N VAL A 330 12.39 5.30 9.26
CA VAL A 330 13.72 4.73 9.53
C VAL A 330 14.33 4.18 8.25
N PHE A 331 13.58 3.41 7.46
CA PHE A 331 14.05 2.93 6.16
C PHE A 331 14.36 4.06 5.19
N ALA A 332 13.55 5.13 5.18
CA ALA A 332 13.82 6.32 4.37
C ALA A 332 15.14 7.01 4.75
N VAL A 333 15.41 7.17 6.05
CA VAL A 333 16.67 7.74 6.54
C VAL A 333 17.85 6.88 6.14
N VAL A 334 17.82 5.57 6.45
CA VAL A 334 18.94 4.66 6.14
C VAL A 334 19.17 4.60 4.63
N GLY A 335 18.12 4.54 3.82
CA GLY A 335 18.22 4.56 2.36
C GLY A 335 18.80 5.86 1.82
N GLY A 336 18.40 7.01 2.37
CA GLY A 336 18.93 8.32 2.00
C GLY A 336 20.42 8.46 2.29
N VAL A 337 20.86 7.99 3.47
CA VAL A 337 22.29 7.95 3.85
C VAL A 337 23.09 7.06 2.88
N LEU A 338 22.58 5.87 2.54
CA LEU A 338 23.27 4.98 1.60
C LEU A 338 23.38 5.57 0.19
N LEU A 339 22.33 6.25 -0.29
CA LEU A 339 22.37 6.92 -1.59
C LEU A 339 23.34 8.11 -1.61
N ALA A 340 23.43 8.87 -0.50
CA ALA A 340 24.43 9.92 -0.36
C ALA A 340 25.85 9.35 -0.34
N ALA A 341 26.08 8.28 0.44
CA ALA A 341 27.39 7.67 0.61
C ALA A 341 27.95 7.00 -0.66
N VAL A 342 27.07 6.50 -1.54
CA VAL A 342 27.49 5.91 -2.83
C VAL A 342 27.60 6.97 -3.95
N GLY A 343 27.08 8.16 -3.73
CA GLY A 343 27.19 9.27 -4.68
C GLY A 343 28.61 9.83 -4.71
N ASN A 344 29.17 10.02 -5.91
CA ASN A 344 30.51 10.59 -6.08
C ASN A 344 30.54 12.13 -6.05
N GLY A 345 29.46 12.77 -5.59
CA GLY A 345 29.31 14.22 -5.71
C GLY A 345 28.46 14.85 -4.62
N PRO A 346 28.37 16.19 -4.63
CA PRO A 346 27.63 16.94 -3.62
C PRO A 346 26.15 16.56 -3.62
N VAL A 347 25.55 16.48 -2.44
CA VAL A 347 24.12 16.24 -2.29
C VAL A 347 23.38 17.55 -2.56
N SER A 348 22.64 17.60 -3.66
CA SER A 348 21.85 18.78 -4.02
C SER A 348 20.51 18.80 -3.26
N PRO A 349 20.12 19.93 -2.65
CA PRO A 349 18.79 20.07 -2.07
C PRO A 349 17.71 19.88 -3.15
N SER A 350 16.85 18.88 -2.97
CA SER A 350 15.66 18.66 -3.81
C SER A 350 14.44 18.41 -2.92
N VAL A 351 13.22 18.61 -3.45
CA VAL A 351 12.00 18.33 -2.68
C VAL A 351 11.93 16.84 -2.31
N GLY A 352 12.47 15.96 -3.16
CA GLY A 352 12.55 14.52 -2.92
C GLY A 352 11.29 13.73 -3.27
N LEU A 353 10.21 14.35 -3.76
CA LEU A 353 8.98 13.63 -4.12
C LEU A 353 9.19 12.62 -5.26
N GLU A 354 10.21 12.82 -6.09
CA GLU A 354 10.66 11.85 -7.10
C GLU A 354 11.00 10.50 -6.47
N TRP A 355 11.70 10.51 -5.33
CA TRP A 355 12.05 9.31 -4.59
C TRP A 355 10.82 8.66 -3.95
N THR A 356 9.85 9.44 -3.47
CA THR A 356 8.56 8.89 -3.02
C THR A 356 7.84 8.17 -4.16
N ALA A 357 7.80 8.75 -5.36
CA ALA A 357 7.15 8.13 -6.51
C ALA A 357 7.85 6.83 -6.92
N VAL A 358 9.18 6.82 -6.96
CA VAL A 358 9.96 5.61 -7.26
C VAL A 358 9.78 4.56 -6.16
N ALA A 359 9.77 4.94 -4.88
CA ALA A 359 9.55 4.05 -3.75
C ALA A 359 8.20 3.31 -3.84
N ILE A 360 7.12 4.08 -4.08
CA ILE A 360 5.77 3.53 -4.25
C ILE A 360 5.73 2.66 -5.50
N GLY A 361 6.26 3.13 -6.63
CA GLY A 361 6.34 2.37 -7.87
C GLY A 361 7.06 1.04 -7.71
N ALA A 362 8.22 1.04 -7.06
CA ALA A 362 9.00 -0.17 -6.76
C ALA A 362 8.23 -1.14 -5.86
N ALA A 363 7.55 -0.63 -4.82
CA ALA A 363 6.73 -1.47 -3.93
C ALA A 363 5.55 -2.11 -4.69
N LEU A 364 4.88 -1.34 -5.56
CA LEU A 364 3.75 -1.81 -6.37
C LEU A 364 4.19 -2.84 -7.42
N LEU A 365 5.27 -2.56 -8.17
CA LEU A 365 5.88 -3.51 -9.09
C LEU A 365 6.32 -4.79 -8.37
N GLY A 366 6.86 -4.65 -7.15
CA GLY A 366 7.23 -5.77 -6.29
C GLY A 366 6.04 -6.59 -5.76
N GLY A 367 4.81 -6.27 -6.18
CA GLY A 367 3.60 -7.01 -5.85
C GLY A 367 2.94 -6.55 -4.55
N THR A 368 3.41 -5.47 -3.92
CA THR A 368 2.64 -4.84 -2.85
C THR A 368 1.41 -4.22 -3.47
N SER A 369 0.21 -4.69 -3.11
CA SER A 369 -1.01 -4.06 -3.62
C SER A 369 -1.17 -2.67 -3.00
N VAL A 370 -1.73 -1.70 -3.74
CA VAL A 370 -2.25 -0.43 -3.16
C VAL A 370 -3.24 -0.71 -2.03
N PHE A 371 -3.92 -1.86 -2.11
CA PHE A 371 -4.85 -2.30 -1.09
C PHE A 371 -4.18 -3.01 0.11
N GLY A 372 -2.86 -3.17 0.12
CA GLY A 372 -2.12 -3.80 1.22
C GLY A 372 -2.38 -5.30 1.40
N ARG A 373 -3.25 -5.91 0.58
CA ARG A 373 -3.71 -7.30 0.70
C ARG A 373 -2.69 -8.33 0.23
N ARG A 374 -1.72 -7.90 -0.58
CA ARG A 374 -0.78 -8.76 -1.30
C ARG A 374 0.61 -8.15 -1.21
N GLY A 375 1.61 -9.03 -1.22
CA GLY A 375 3.02 -8.69 -1.33
C GLY A 375 3.75 -9.83 -2.02
N GLY A 376 4.62 -9.52 -2.98
CA GLY A 376 5.55 -10.51 -3.52
C GLY A 376 6.57 -10.92 -2.46
N VAL A 377 7.07 -12.15 -2.56
CA VAL A 377 8.16 -12.62 -1.70
C VAL A 377 9.48 -12.15 -2.30
N PHE A 378 9.70 -12.47 -3.58
CA PHE A 378 10.88 -12.03 -4.34
C PHE A 378 10.62 -10.74 -5.12
N GLY A 379 9.36 -10.41 -5.36
CA GLY A 379 8.95 -9.27 -6.19
C GLY A 379 9.64 -7.95 -5.83
N THR A 380 9.76 -7.59 -4.55
CA THR A 380 10.40 -6.33 -4.13
C THR A 380 11.88 -6.29 -4.55
N VAL A 381 12.62 -7.38 -4.37
CA VAL A 381 14.04 -7.47 -4.76
C VAL A 381 14.18 -7.35 -6.27
N LEU A 382 13.35 -8.08 -7.03
CA LEU A 382 13.37 -8.03 -8.49
C LEU A 382 12.98 -6.65 -9.04
N ALA A 383 11.95 -6.01 -8.49
CA ALA A 383 11.53 -4.68 -8.91
C ALA A 383 12.63 -3.63 -8.66
N VAL A 384 13.27 -3.70 -7.49
CA VAL A 384 14.38 -2.80 -7.13
C VAL A 384 15.58 -3.02 -8.05
N LEU A 385 15.99 -4.28 -8.27
CA LEU A 385 17.06 -4.60 -9.23
C LEU A 385 16.74 -4.09 -10.63
N GLY A 386 15.51 -4.31 -11.11
CA GLY A 386 15.07 -3.84 -12.42
C GLY A 386 15.14 -2.33 -12.55
N LEU A 387 14.66 -1.58 -11.55
CA LEU A 387 14.72 -0.13 -11.52
C LEU A 387 16.16 0.39 -11.43
N THR A 388 17.00 -0.19 -10.58
CA THR A 388 18.42 0.19 -10.48
C THR A 388 19.15 -0.03 -11.80
N LEU A 389 18.98 -1.20 -12.43
CA LEU A 389 19.60 -1.49 -13.72
C LEU A 389 19.04 -0.59 -14.83
N PHE A 390 17.75 -0.27 -14.80
CA PHE A 390 17.13 0.63 -15.77
C PHE A 390 17.65 2.07 -15.64
N ILE A 391 17.74 2.61 -14.42
CA ILE A 391 18.28 3.95 -14.17
C ILE A 391 19.73 4.02 -14.66
N ARG A 392 20.56 3.02 -14.30
CA ARG A 392 21.95 2.95 -14.78
C ARG A 392 22.03 2.83 -16.30
N TYR A 393 21.16 2.04 -16.92
CA TYR A 393 21.09 1.91 -18.37
C TYR A 393 20.71 3.23 -19.05
N ALA A 394 19.73 3.95 -18.49
CA ALA A 394 19.31 5.25 -19.00
C ALA A 394 20.45 6.28 -18.93
N GLU A 395 21.18 6.34 -17.81
CA GLU A 395 22.36 7.19 -17.64
C GLU A 395 23.44 6.88 -18.69
N LEU A 396 23.81 5.60 -18.88
CA LEU A 396 24.85 5.21 -19.85
C LEU A 396 24.45 5.47 -21.31
N ARG A 397 23.14 5.56 -21.57
CA ARG A 397 22.59 5.88 -22.89
C ARG A 397 22.27 7.35 -23.06
N ASP A 398 22.56 8.17 -22.06
CA ASP A 398 22.22 9.60 -22.02
C ASP A 398 20.73 9.85 -22.32
N LEU A 399 19.86 8.97 -21.80
CA LEU A 399 18.43 9.15 -21.89
C LEU A 399 18.02 10.16 -20.83
N ASP A 400 17.61 11.35 -21.25
CA ASP A 400 17.09 12.41 -20.38
C ASP A 400 15.68 12.08 -19.86
N ILE A 401 15.59 11.02 -19.06
CA ILE A 401 14.37 10.54 -18.42
C ILE A 401 14.39 11.04 -16.98
N ALA A 402 13.53 12.03 -16.71
CA ALA A 402 13.35 12.52 -15.35
C ALA A 402 12.97 11.38 -14.38
N LEU A 403 13.56 11.38 -13.18
CA LEU A 403 13.28 10.36 -12.16
C LEU A 403 11.79 10.31 -11.79
N TYR A 404 11.09 11.45 -11.85
CA TYR A 404 9.62 11.53 -11.73
C TYR A 404 8.89 10.69 -12.78
N ALA A 405 9.33 10.72 -14.04
CA ALA A 405 8.72 9.95 -15.11
C ALA A 405 8.92 8.44 -14.86
N THR A 406 10.12 8.03 -14.44
CA THR A 406 10.41 6.65 -14.04
C THR A 406 9.50 6.20 -12.88
N GLY A 407 9.39 7.02 -11.83
CA GLY A 407 8.49 6.74 -10.70
C GLY A 407 7.02 6.65 -11.12
N ALA A 408 6.54 7.59 -11.94
CA ALA A 408 5.16 7.61 -12.44
C ALA A 408 4.84 6.38 -13.30
N VAL A 409 5.72 6.02 -14.23
CA VAL A 409 5.57 4.82 -15.06
C VAL A 409 5.56 3.56 -14.19
N ALA A 410 6.46 3.47 -13.20
CA ALA A 410 6.49 2.34 -12.27
C ALA A 410 5.19 2.23 -11.45
N VAL A 411 4.64 3.35 -10.98
CA VAL A 411 3.34 3.38 -10.28
C VAL A 411 2.22 2.91 -11.21
N VAL A 412 2.11 3.46 -12.42
CA VAL A 412 1.07 3.08 -13.40
C VAL A 412 1.17 1.60 -13.76
N ALA A 413 2.37 1.10 -14.02
CA ALA A 413 2.61 -0.30 -14.31
C ALA A 413 2.23 -1.21 -13.13
N GLY A 414 2.64 -0.86 -11.91
CA GLY A 414 2.28 -1.60 -10.69
C GLY A 414 0.76 -1.61 -10.42
N LEU A 415 0.06 -0.50 -10.69
CA LEU A 415 -1.40 -0.43 -10.62
C LEU A 415 -2.08 -1.32 -11.67
N ALA A 416 -1.60 -1.27 -12.92
CA ALA A 416 -2.12 -2.09 -14.01
C ALA A 416 -1.95 -3.59 -13.69
N VAL A 417 -0.80 -3.99 -13.19
CA VAL A 417 -0.53 -5.37 -12.74
C VAL A 417 -1.46 -5.76 -11.60
N THR A 418 -1.65 -4.89 -10.61
CA THR A 418 -2.58 -5.15 -9.50
C THR A 418 -3.99 -5.45 -10.03
N ARG A 419 -4.47 -4.63 -10.98
CA ARG A 419 -5.77 -4.85 -11.65
C ARG A 419 -5.82 -6.12 -12.49
N LEU A 420 -4.75 -6.44 -13.21
CA LEU A 420 -4.64 -7.64 -14.03
C LEU A 420 -4.76 -8.92 -13.17
N VAL A 421 -4.00 -8.97 -12.07
CA VAL A 421 -3.98 -10.09 -11.12
C VAL A 421 -5.32 -10.23 -10.38
N GLU A 422 -5.98 -9.11 -10.06
CA GLU A 422 -7.33 -9.12 -9.51
C GLU A 422 -8.33 -9.72 -10.50
N THR A 423 -8.31 -9.24 -11.75
CA THR A 423 -9.25 -9.62 -12.81
C THR A 423 -9.11 -11.10 -13.17
N PHE A 424 -7.89 -11.58 -13.44
CA PHE A 424 -7.69 -12.96 -13.89
C PHE A 424 -7.83 -14.02 -12.81
N GLY A 425 -7.68 -13.67 -11.54
CA GLY A 425 -7.84 -14.67 -10.50
C GLY A 425 -9.25 -14.77 -9.94
N ARG A 426 -10.20 -13.89 -10.31
CA ARG A 426 -11.61 -14.08 -9.92
C ARG A 426 -12.07 -15.42 -10.49
N PRO A 427 -12.52 -16.39 -9.67
CA PRO A 427 -13.16 -17.59 -10.18
C PRO A 427 -14.27 -17.12 -11.12
N ARG A 428 -14.30 -17.65 -12.35
CA ARG A 428 -15.50 -17.48 -13.17
C ARG A 428 -16.64 -18.03 -12.34
N SER A 429 -17.66 -17.21 -12.07
CA SER A 429 -18.92 -17.71 -11.53
C SER A 429 -19.32 -18.87 -12.42
N THR A 430 -19.23 -20.08 -11.88
CA THR A 430 -19.69 -21.25 -12.60
C THR A 430 -21.17 -21.02 -12.83
N PRO A 431 -21.68 -21.15 -14.07
CA PRO A 431 -23.10 -20.89 -14.40
C PRO A 431 -24.12 -21.79 -13.66
N VAL A 432 -23.67 -22.57 -12.68
CA VAL A 432 -24.50 -23.45 -11.87
C VAL A 432 -25.39 -22.65 -10.93
N ASP A 433 -24.93 -21.51 -10.40
CA ASP A 433 -25.81 -20.64 -9.60
C ASP A 433 -26.91 -19.98 -10.46
N ASP A 434 -26.61 -19.66 -11.73
CA ASP A 434 -27.62 -19.14 -12.67
C ASP A 434 -28.63 -20.24 -13.06
N ALA A 435 -28.22 -21.51 -13.06
CA ALA A 435 -29.11 -22.63 -13.36
C ALA A 435 -30.04 -22.95 -12.18
N ASP A 436 -29.55 -22.81 -10.93
CA ASP A 436 -30.38 -22.98 -9.74
C ASP A 436 -31.32 -21.77 -9.54
N GLU A 437 -30.89 -20.54 -9.83
CA GLU A 437 -31.79 -19.37 -9.89
C GLU A 437 -32.82 -19.50 -11.03
N ALA A 438 -32.43 -20.01 -12.20
CA ALA A 438 -33.38 -20.29 -13.28
C ALA A 438 -34.34 -21.42 -12.92
N HIS A 439 -33.89 -22.45 -12.19
CA HIS A 439 -34.76 -23.52 -11.70
C HIS A 439 -35.72 -23.03 -10.61
N GLU A 440 -35.27 -22.20 -9.66
CA GLU A 440 -36.15 -21.56 -8.68
C GLU A 440 -37.13 -20.58 -9.33
N ALA A 441 -36.70 -19.80 -10.33
CA ALA A 441 -37.58 -18.92 -11.08
C ALA A 441 -38.66 -19.72 -11.87
N HIS A 442 -38.29 -20.84 -12.48
CA HIS A 442 -39.23 -21.71 -13.17
C HIS A 442 -40.16 -22.49 -12.23
N GLU A 443 -39.70 -22.86 -11.03
CA GLU A 443 -40.53 -23.53 -10.01
C GLU A 443 -41.50 -22.54 -9.35
N ALA A 444 -41.08 -21.28 -9.14
CA ALA A 444 -41.95 -20.20 -8.69
C ALA A 444 -43.03 -19.84 -9.74
N GLU A 445 -42.69 -19.87 -11.04
CA GLU A 445 -43.65 -19.66 -12.12
C GLU A 445 -44.64 -20.83 -12.27
N GLN A 446 -44.19 -22.08 -12.05
CA GLN A 446 -45.09 -23.25 -12.05
C GLN A 446 -46.03 -23.28 -10.85
N THR A 447 -45.57 -22.87 -9.65
CA THR A 447 -46.44 -22.81 -8.47
C THR A 447 -47.43 -21.64 -8.50
N ALA A 448 -47.13 -20.56 -9.22
CA ALA A 448 -48.07 -19.46 -9.45
C ALA A 448 -49.22 -19.81 -10.41
N GLY A 449 -49.06 -20.82 -11.28
CA GLY A 449 -50.09 -21.26 -12.23
C GLY A 449 -51.22 -22.08 -11.61
N GLU A 450 -51.04 -22.64 -10.42
CA GLU A 450 -52.02 -23.53 -9.74
C GLU A 450 -52.73 -22.85 -8.56
N SER A 451 -52.89 -21.53 -8.64
CA SER A 451 -53.75 -20.76 -7.74
C SER A 451 -54.69 -19.87 -8.56
N THR A 452 -55.58 -20.48 -9.35
CA THR A 452 -56.79 -19.82 -9.88
C THR A 452 -57.86 -19.65 -8.80
N GLY A 453 -57.47 -19.16 -7.62
CA GLY A 453 -58.38 -18.48 -6.72
C GLY A 453 -58.36 -17.02 -7.13
N GLU A 454 -59.42 -16.54 -7.77
CA GLU A 454 -59.63 -15.10 -8.01
C GLU A 454 -59.28 -14.34 -6.72
N PRO A 455 -58.35 -13.38 -6.75
CA PRO A 455 -58.12 -12.53 -5.60
C PRO A 455 -59.42 -11.78 -5.32
N GLU A 456 -60.05 -12.14 -4.21
CA GLU A 456 -61.19 -11.43 -3.66
C GLU A 456 -60.79 -9.94 -3.56
N PRO A 457 -61.53 -9.01 -4.19
CA PRO A 457 -61.18 -7.61 -4.17
C PRO A 457 -61.26 -7.10 -2.73
N VAL A 458 -60.11 -6.96 -2.09
CA VAL A 458 -60.01 -6.28 -0.80
C VAL A 458 -60.33 -4.81 -1.04
N TYR A 459 -61.60 -4.47 -0.80
CA TYR A 459 -62.12 -3.13 -0.81
C TYR A 459 -61.51 -2.39 0.39
N TYR A 460 -60.40 -1.70 0.16
CA TYR A 460 -59.89 -0.72 1.13
C TYR A 460 -60.79 0.51 1.08
N ASP A 461 -61.80 0.51 1.95
CA ASP A 461 -62.62 1.67 2.25
C ASP A 461 -61.79 2.62 3.13
N GLY A 462 -60.90 3.37 2.49
CA GLY A 462 -59.95 4.25 3.14
C GLY A 462 -59.51 5.33 2.17
N GLN A 463 -60.01 6.53 2.39
CA GLN A 463 -59.79 7.74 1.58
C GLN A 463 -58.34 7.90 1.09
N PRO A 464 -58.14 8.44 -0.12
CA PRO A 464 -56.82 8.91 -0.54
C PRO A 464 -56.42 10.07 0.36
N VAL A 465 -55.48 9.81 1.28
CA VAL A 465 -54.75 10.88 1.96
C VAL A 465 -53.96 11.57 0.87
N GLY A 466 -54.36 12.79 0.53
CA GLY A 466 -53.70 13.62 -0.46
C GLY A 466 -52.24 13.79 -0.09
N TRP A 467 -51.36 13.14 -0.84
CA TRP A 467 -49.95 13.45 -0.86
C TRP A 467 -49.82 14.83 -1.49
N SER A 468 -49.64 15.85 -0.65
CA SER A 468 -49.20 17.15 -1.08
C SER A 468 -47.86 16.99 -1.80
N GLU A 469 -47.86 17.31 -3.09
CA GLU A 469 -46.63 17.48 -3.88
C GLU A 469 -45.67 18.39 -3.10
N PRO A 470 -44.43 17.98 -2.82
CA PRO A 470 -43.44 18.92 -2.33
C PRO A 470 -43.22 19.97 -3.42
N ALA A 471 -43.47 21.22 -3.05
CA ALA A 471 -43.29 22.39 -3.90
C ALA A 471 -41.95 22.29 -4.66
N ARG A 472 -42.03 22.31 -6.00
CA ARG A 472 -40.88 22.57 -6.86
C ARG A 472 -40.33 23.95 -6.46
N ALA A 473 -39.25 23.94 -5.69
CA ALA A 473 -38.39 25.11 -5.60
C ALA A 473 -37.77 25.29 -6.99
N GLU A 474 -38.25 26.29 -7.72
CA GLU A 474 -37.59 26.83 -8.90
C GLU A 474 -36.24 27.41 -8.47
N ALA A 475 -35.23 26.54 -8.37
CA ALA A 475 -33.84 26.95 -8.33
C ALA A 475 -33.45 27.38 -9.76
N GLY A 476 -33.74 28.63 -10.09
CA GLY A 476 -33.19 29.30 -11.25
C GLY A 476 -31.67 29.26 -11.16
N TRP A 477 -31.05 28.45 -12.01
CA TRP A 477 -29.60 28.52 -12.24
C TRP A 477 -29.29 29.87 -12.89
N PRO A 478 -28.43 30.72 -12.32
CA PRO A 478 -27.95 31.90 -13.01
C PRO A 478 -27.10 31.45 -14.21
N SER A 479 -27.54 31.81 -15.41
CA SER A 479 -26.90 31.47 -16.69
C SER A 479 -25.74 32.40 -17.08
N ASP A 480 -25.12 33.10 -16.12
CA ASP A 480 -24.02 34.01 -16.41
C ASP A 480 -22.72 33.52 -15.75
N PRO A 481 -21.71 33.07 -16.54
CA PRO A 481 -20.37 32.89 -15.99
C PRO A 481 -19.78 34.26 -15.65
N PRO A 482 -19.20 34.46 -14.46
CA PRO A 482 -18.48 35.69 -14.16
C PRO A 482 -17.26 35.81 -15.09
N THR A 483 -17.35 36.71 -16.07
CA THR A 483 -16.19 37.26 -16.77
C THR A 483 -15.41 38.12 -15.79
N GLY A 484 -14.48 37.50 -15.07
CA GLY A 484 -13.67 38.19 -14.07
C GLY A 484 -12.33 37.51 -13.87
N GLY A 485 -11.30 38.03 -14.54
CA GLY A 485 -9.91 37.96 -14.09
C GLY A 485 -9.16 36.67 -14.40
N GLN A 486 -8.62 36.56 -15.61
CA GLN A 486 -7.35 35.85 -15.80
C GLN A 486 -6.28 36.58 -14.98
N GLN A 487 -6.06 36.17 -13.73
CA GLN A 487 -4.80 36.43 -13.05
C GLN A 487 -3.80 35.44 -13.62
N SER A 488 -3.04 35.92 -14.61
CA SER A 488 -1.85 35.28 -15.12
C SER A 488 -0.86 35.08 -13.97
N TRP A 489 -0.73 33.84 -13.49
CA TRP A 489 0.44 33.39 -12.74
C TRP A 489 1.60 33.21 -13.72
N SER A 490 2.06 34.33 -14.30
CA SER A 490 3.37 34.42 -14.94
C SER A 490 4.35 34.87 -13.87
N ALA A 491 4.71 33.94 -12.98
CA ALA A 491 5.95 34.04 -12.25
C ALA A 491 7.06 33.86 -13.29
N SER A 492 7.68 34.97 -13.65
CA SER A 492 8.91 35.05 -14.41
C SER A 492 9.97 34.16 -13.75
N LEU A 493 10.17 32.97 -14.32
CA LEU A 493 11.39 32.19 -14.16
C LEU A 493 12.57 33.06 -14.64
N PRO A 494 13.60 33.30 -13.83
CA PRO A 494 14.85 33.79 -14.39
C PRO A 494 15.34 32.75 -15.40
N ALA A 495 15.63 33.21 -16.62
CA ALA A 495 16.24 32.39 -17.65
C ALA A 495 17.46 31.68 -17.06
N GLN A 496 17.47 30.35 -17.09
CA GLN A 496 18.69 29.60 -16.84
C GLN A 496 19.73 30.04 -17.87
N PRO A 497 20.93 30.48 -17.45
CA PRO A 497 22.03 30.65 -18.38
C PRO A 497 22.34 29.27 -18.97
N ALA A 498 22.37 29.19 -20.31
CA ALA A 498 22.80 28.00 -21.02
C ALA A 498 24.17 27.56 -20.47
N PRO A 499 24.40 26.25 -20.25
CA PRO A 499 25.72 25.78 -19.83
C PRO A 499 26.73 26.14 -20.92
N ALA A 500 27.74 26.93 -20.54
CA ALA A 500 28.91 27.16 -21.35
C ALA A 500 29.52 25.78 -21.67
N ARG A 501 29.52 25.43 -22.96
CA ARG A 501 30.29 24.29 -23.47
C ARG A 501 31.76 24.64 -23.33
N ASP A 502 32.34 24.33 -22.17
CA ASP A 502 33.78 24.28 -22.03
C ASP A 502 34.28 23.06 -22.80
N ARG A 503 34.77 23.37 -24.00
CA ARG A 503 35.50 22.53 -24.91
C ARG A 503 36.82 22.16 -24.23
N TRP A 504 36.87 20.99 -23.61
CA TRP A 504 38.12 20.35 -23.22
C TRP A 504 38.83 19.87 -24.47
N ASP A 505 39.74 20.72 -24.97
CA ASP A 505 40.75 20.37 -25.96
C ASP A 505 41.86 19.61 -25.22
N THR A 506 41.78 18.27 -25.22
CA THR A 506 42.86 17.39 -24.75
C THR A 506 43.73 16.99 -25.93
N SER A 507 44.49 17.95 -26.45
CA SER A 507 45.62 17.66 -27.32
C SER A 507 46.77 18.59 -26.96
N ASP A 508 47.50 18.26 -25.90
CA ASP A 508 48.89 18.70 -25.74
C ASP A 508 49.68 17.69 -24.91
N ASN A 509 50.43 16.87 -25.66
CA ASN A 509 51.87 16.74 -25.51
C ASN A 509 52.43 16.32 -24.12
N TRP A 510 52.50 15.01 -23.88
CA TRP A 510 53.49 14.42 -22.97
C TRP A 510 54.44 13.54 -23.78
N GLY A 511 55.30 14.20 -24.54
CA GLY A 511 56.56 13.66 -25.03
C GLY A 511 57.69 14.38 -24.33
N ALA A 512 58.25 13.75 -23.30
CA ALA A 512 59.56 14.10 -22.76
C ALA A 512 60.24 12.81 -22.32
N ASP A 513 61.12 12.37 -23.19
CA ASP A 513 62.16 11.40 -22.94
C ASP A 513 62.99 11.83 -21.73
N ASP A 514 63.15 10.96 -20.74
CA ASP A 514 64.30 11.03 -19.84
C ASP A 514 64.85 9.62 -19.62
N SER A 515 65.91 9.39 -20.38
CA SER A 515 66.88 8.31 -20.27
C SER A 515 67.48 8.22 -18.87
N TRP A 516 67.19 7.13 -18.16
CA TRP A 516 68.04 6.71 -17.04
C TRP A 516 69.15 5.81 -17.56
N GLY A 517 70.34 6.41 -17.63
CA GLY A 517 71.58 5.77 -18.02
C GLY A 517 71.94 4.62 -17.08
N THR A 518 72.28 3.50 -17.71
CA THR A 518 73.20 2.51 -17.18
C THR A 518 74.62 3.05 -17.33
N ASP A 519 75.33 3.29 -16.23
CA ASP A 519 76.77 3.22 -16.18
C ASP A 519 77.22 2.94 -14.74
N GLY A 520 78.04 1.90 -14.59
CA GLY A 520 78.51 1.38 -13.31
C GLY A 520 79.77 2.04 -12.78
N ARG A 521 80.01 1.83 -11.48
CA ARG A 521 81.32 1.58 -10.86
C ARG A 521 81.14 0.85 -9.54
#